data_AF-A0A537MSD3-F1
#
_entry.id   AF-A0A537MSD3-F1
#
_cell.length_a   1.000
_cell.length_b   1.000
_cell.length_c   1.000
_cell.angle_alpha   90.00
_cell.angle_beta   90.00
_cell.angle_gamma   90.00
#
_symmetry.space_group_name_H-M   'P 1'
#
loop_
_entity.id
_entity.type
_entity.pdbx_description
1 polymer ?
#
loop_
_entity_poly.entity_id
_entity_poly.type
_entity_poly.pdbx_seq_one_letter_code
_entity_poly.pdbx_strand_id
1 'polypeptide(L)'
;MSPPFTGPLRDAITSAYRRPEPECLPPLIEAATLPAETMARATALARRLVERLRAKGPGGGVEGLIHEYSLASEEGVALMCLAEALLRIPDDETRDALIRDKIGGGDWQAHLGRSPSLFVNAATWGLLLTGRLTSTHSERGLSTALTRLVAKGGEPLIRAGVNLAMRLMGEQFVAGQTIGEALDNGRPYVAKGFRYSYDMLGEAAVTMAQAERYFADYQHAIGAIGAEAAGRGIYQGPGISIKLSALHPRYTRSQIERVHAELYPRLKALAVLARSLDIGLNIDAEEADRLELSLDLLERLCFEPALAAWHGIGFVVQAYQKR
;
A
#
# COMPACT_ATOMS: atom_id res chain seq x y z
N MET A 1 -13.81 31.91 -3.91
CA MET A 1 -15.06 31.16 -4.11
C MET A 1 -15.16 30.13 -3.02
N SER A 2 -16.36 29.91 -2.48
CA SER A 2 -16.59 28.82 -1.52
C SER A 2 -16.81 27.52 -2.29
N PRO A 3 -16.26 26.38 -1.84
CA PRO A 3 -16.45 25.10 -2.50
C PRO A 3 -17.93 24.66 -2.44
N PRO A 4 -18.38 23.80 -3.37
CA PRO A 4 -17.61 23.17 -4.44
C PRO A 4 -17.21 24.17 -5.53
N PHE A 5 -16.00 24.02 -6.09
CA PHE A 5 -15.58 24.83 -7.23
C PHE A 5 -16.26 24.30 -8.49
N THR A 6 -16.82 25.22 -9.29
CA THR A 6 -17.54 24.91 -10.52
C THR A 6 -16.95 25.70 -11.67
N GLY A 7 -17.09 25.18 -12.89
CA GLY A 7 -16.61 25.83 -14.10
C GLY A 7 -16.44 24.85 -15.25
N PRO A 8 -16.16 25.33 -16.47
CA PRO A 8 -16.17 24.51 -17.69
C PRO A 8 -15.27 23.27 -17.63
N LEU A 9 -14.09 23.39 -16.98
CA LEU A 9 -13.18 22.25 -16.80
C LEU A 9 -13.74 21.21 -15.81
N ARG A 10 -14.37 21.67 -14.72
CA ARG A 10 -15.02 20.78 -13.75
C ARG A 10 -16.23 20.09 -14.37
N ASP A 11 -17.02 20.82 -15.14
CA ASP A 11 -18.20 20.27 -15.83
C ASP A 11 -17.81 19.21 -16.86
N ALA A 12 -16.67 19.38 -17.56
CA ALA A 12 -16.15 18.38 -18.48
C ALA A 12 -15.77 17.06 -17.77
N ILE A 13 -15.15 17.15 -16.59
CA ILE A 13 -14.81 16.01 -15.73
C ILE A 13 -16.10 15.30 -15.29
N THR A 14 -17.07 16.03 -14.73
CA THR A 14 -18.34 15.44 -14.30
C THR A 14 -19.08 14.78 -15.48
N SER A 15 -19.07 15.42 -16.66
CA SER A 15 -19.69 14.89 -17.88
C SER A 15 -19.03 13.61 -18.40
N ALA A 16 -17.77 13.36 -18.06
CA ALA A 16 -17.05 12.15 -18.46
C ALA A 16 -17.24 10.97 -17.49
N TYR A 17 -17.81 11.18 -16.29
CA TYR A 17 -17.90 10.17 -15.22
C TYR A 17 -18.32 8.79 -15.73
N ARG A 18 -19.47 8.72 -16.41
CA ARG A 18 -20.05 7.46 -16.90
C ARG A 18 -20.23 7.45 -18.42
N ARG A 19 -19.41 8.21 -19.15
CA ARG A 19 -19.45 8.26 -20.62
C ARG A 19 -19.37 6.83 -21.20
N PRO A 20 -20.14 6.45 -22.22
CA PRO A 20 -20.01 5.15 -22.86
C PRO A 20 -18.57 4.90 -23.32
N GLU A 21 -18.05 3.71 -23.07
CA GLU A 21 -16.66 3.37 -23.41
C GLU A 21 -16.35 3.49 -24.92
N PRO A 22 -17.27 3.13 -25.85
CA PRO A 22 -17.06 3.35 -27.28
C PRO A 22 -16.88 4.84 -27.66
N GLU A 23 -17.35 5.77 -26.83
CA GLU A 23 -17.15 7.21 -27.04
C GLU A 23 -15.83 7.70 -26.42
N CYS A 24 -15.28 6.98 -25.45
CA CYS A 24 -14.03 7.34 -24.77
C CYS A 24 -12.80 6.94 -25.58
N LEU A 25 -12.82 5.76 -26.22
CA LEU A 25 -11.61 5.20 -26.86
C LEU A 25 -11.12 5.95 -28.11
N PRO A 26 -11.96 6.40 -29.06
CA PRO A 26 -11.47 7.04 -30.28
C PRO A 26 -10.49 8.20 -30.04
N PRO A 27 -10.78 9.21 -29.18
CA PRO A 27 -9.82 10.28 -28.92
C PRO A 27 -8.57 9.81 -28.17
N LEU A 28 -8.66 8.76 -27.33
CA LEU A 28 -7.50 8.19 -26.63
C LEU A 28 -6.58 7.44 -27.58
N ILE A 29 -7.12 6.70 -28.55
CA ILE A 29 -6.34 6.01 -29.58
C ILE A 29 -5.61 7.03 -30.44
N GLU A 30 -6.29 8.10 -30.85
CA GLU A 30 -5.67 9.18 -31.61
C GLU A 30 -4.52 9.83 -30.82
N ALA A 31 -4.77 10.22 -29.56
CA ALA A 31 -3.76 10.84 -28.70
C ALA A 31 -2.57 9.93 -28.37
N ALA A 32 -2.80 8.61 -28.27
CA ALA A 32 -1.77 7.61 -27.95
C ALA A 32 -1.06 7.04 -29.18
N THR A 33 -1.46 7.40 -30.40
CA THR A 33 -0.83 6.89 -31.62
C THR A 33 0.58 7.45 -31.79
N LEU A 34 1.57 6.55 -31.80
CA LEU A 34 2.98 6.91 -31.92
C LEU A 34 3.50 6.74 -33.35
N PRO A 35 4.48 7.55 -33.78
CA PRO A 35 5.22 7.30 -35.03
C PRO A 35 5.86 5.91 -35.04
N ALA A 36 5.93 5.28 -36.21
CA ALA A 36 6.45 3.92 -36.38
C ALA A 36 7.86 3.73 -35.78
N GLU A 37 8.74 4.73 -35.94
CA GLU A 37 10.09 4.69 -35.37
C GLU A 37 10.07 4.66 -33.83
N THR A 38 9.22 5.48 -33.20
CA THR A 38 9.07 5.50 -31.74
C THR A 38 8.47 4.19 -31.25
N MET A 39 7.49 3.63 -31.95
CA MET A 39 6.91 2.31 -31.64
C MET A 39 7.97 1.21 -31.70
N ALA A 40 8.84 1.22 -32.72
CA ALA A 40 9.92 0.24 -32.85
C ALA A 40 10.93 0.35 -31.70
N ARG A 41 11.34 1.57 -31.32
CA ARG A 41 12.22 1.81 -30.17
C ARG A 41 11.59 1.37 -28.85
N ALA A 42 10.32 1.69 -28.63
CA ALA A 42 9.58 1.29 -27.43
C ALA A 42 9.47 -0.24 -27.35
N THR A 43 9.15 -0.91 -28.45
CA THR A 43 9.06 -2.38 -28.53
C THR A 43 10.41 -3.03 -28.21
N ALA A 44 11.50 -2.51 -28.77
CA ALA A 44 12.85 -3.02 -28.50
C ALA A 44 13.24 -2.82 -27.02
N LEU A 45 12.92 -1.67 -26.44
CA LEU A 45 13.15 -1.41 -25.01
C LEU A 45 12.34 -2.37 -24.13
N ALA A 46 11.04 -2.50 -24.39
CA ALA A 46 10.14 -3.39 -23.65
C ALA A 46 10.65 -4.83 -23.69
N ARG A 47 11.06 -5.32 -24.86
CA ARG A 47 11.67 -6.65 -25.03
C ARG A 47 12.90 -6.82 -24.13
N ARG A 48 13.86 -5.89 -24.19
CA ARG A 48 15.08 -5.96 -23.36
C ARG A 48 14.77 -5.97 -21.86
N LEU A 49 13.78 -5.19 -21.42
CA LEU A 49 13.37 -5.15 -20.01
C LEU A 49 12.76 -6.49 -19.58
N VAL A 50 11.84 -7.04 -20.38
CA VAL A 50 11.19 -8.33 -20.09
C VAL A 50 12.20 -9.48 -20.11
N GLU A 51 13.11 -9.50 -21.08
CA GLU A 51 14.18 -10.51 -21.17
C GLU A 51 15.09 -10.47 -19.94
N ARG A 52 15.52 -9.27 -19.49
CA ARG A 52 16.32 -9.12 -18.27
C ARG A 52 15.57 -9.55 -17.01
N LEU A 53 14.29 -9.23 -16.91
CA LEU A 53 13.45 -9.66 -15.80
C LEU A 53 13.33 -11.18 -15.75
N ARG A 54 13.08 -11.83 -16.90
CA ARG A 54 12.98 -13.31 -16.98
C ARG A 54 14.32 -14.00 -16.75
N ALA A 55 15.43 -13.44 -17.22
CA ALA A 55 16.76 -14.01 -17.08
C ALA A 55 17.29 -13.98 -15.64
N LYS A 56 16.80 -13.06 -14.79
CA LYS A 56 17.15 -13.02 -13.36
C LYS A 56 16.66 -14.26 -12.59
N GLY A 57 15.76 -15.06 -13.17
CA GLY A 57 15.07 -16.15 -12.48
C GLY A 57 14.15 -15.64 -11.37
N PRO A 58 13.31 -16.50 -10.77
CA PRO A 58 12.65 -16.15 -9.52
C PRO A 58 13.74 -15.81 -8.51
N GLY A 59 13.77 -14.56 -8.05
CA GLY A 59 14.76 -14.13 -7.07
C GLY A 59 14.70 -15.04 -5.85
N GLY A 60 15.84 -15.38 -5.26
CA GLY A 60 16.00 -16.34 -4.15
C GLY A 60 15.33 -15.97 -2.81
N GLY A 61 14.23 -15.22 -2.85
CA GLY A 61 13.32 -14.99 -1.73
C GLY A 61 12.08 -15.87 -1.83
N VAL A 62 10.92 -15.25 -1.62
CA VAL A 62 9.66 -15.94 -1.36
C VAL A 62 9.16 -16.75 -2.53
N GLU A 63 9.33 -16.30 -3.77
CA GLU A 63 8.90 -17.05 -4.97
C GLU A 63 9.61 -18.40 -5.08
N GLY A 64 10.91 -18.45 -4.72
CA GLY A 64 11.66 -19.69 -4.61
C GLY A 64 11.13 -20.60 -3.52
N LEU A 65 10.75 -20.05 -2.37
CA LEU A 65 10.15 -20.81 -1.26
C LEU A 65 8.70 -21.26 -1.54
N ILE A 66 7.90 -20.47 -2.24
CA ILE A 66 6.55 -20.85 -2.71
C ILE A 66 6.66 -22.09 -3.60
N HIS A 67 7.69 -22.13 -4.44
CA HIS A 67 7.95 -23.25 -5.33
C HIS A 67 8.60 -24.45 -4.60
N GLU A 68 9.49 -24.22 -3.64
CA GLU A 68 10.13 -25.26 -2.82
C GLU A 68 9.13 -26.00 -1.93
N TYR A 69 8.17 -25.27 -1.35
CA TYR A 69 7.20 -25.81 -0.39
C TYR A 69 5.77 -25.97 -0.96
N SER A 70 5.55 -25.76 -2.26
CA SER A 70 4.22 -25.81 -2.90
C SER A 70 3.17 -24.97 -2.16
N LEU A 71 3.52 -23.72 -1.81
CA LEU A 71 2.70 -22.89 -0.92
C LEU A 71 1.39 -22.40 -1.55
N ALA A 72 1.19 -22.57 -2.86
CA ALA A 72 -0.09 -22.32 -3.53
C ALA A 72 -1.20 -23.33 -3.13
N SER A 73 -0.89 -24.31 -2.28
CA SER A 73 -1.85 -25.28 -1.73
C SER A 73 -2.60 -24.73 -0.51
N GLU A 74 -3.71 -25.38 -0.13
CA GLU A 74 -4.40 -25.09 1.14
C GLU A 74 -3.47 -25.23 2.35
N GLU A 75 -2.48 -26.11 2.28
CA GLU A 75 -1.47 -26.32 3.32
C GLU A 75 -0.53 -25.10 3.45
N GLY A 76 -0.13 -24.50 2.32
CA GLY A 76 0.67 -23.27 2.31
C GLY A 76 -0.09 -22.07 2.86
N VAL A 77 -1.36 -21.90 2.47
CA VAL A 77 -2.23 -20.84 3.02
C VAL A 77 -2.38 -21.00 4.54
N ALA A 78 -2.62 -22.23 5.01
CA ALA A 78 -2.75 -22.50 6.44
C ALA A 78 -1.46 -22.25 7.23
N LEU A 79 -0.30 -22.60 6.66
CA LEU A 79 1.01 -22.32 7.25
C LEU A 79 1.25 -20.81 7.39
N MET A 80 0.90 -20.01 6.38
CA MET A 80 1.06 -18.57 6.44
C MET A 80 0.13 -17.90 7.46
N CYS A 81 -1.12 -18.39 7.58
CA CYS A 81 -2.03 -17.96 8.64
C CYS A 81 -1.48 -18.24 10.05
N LEU A 82 -0.90 -19.43 10.26
CA LEU A 82 -0.24 -19.76 11.53
C LEU A 82 0.97 -18.86 11.78
N ALA A 83 1.79 -18.65 10.75
CA ALA A 83 2.98 -17.81 10.82
C ALA A 83 2.64 -16.35 11.18
N GLU A 84 1.59 -15.78 10.58
CA GLU A 84 1.09 -14.45 10.94
C GLU A 84 0.60 -14.39 12.38
N ALA A 85 -0.16 -15.40 12.83
CA ALA A 85 -0.65 -15.44 14.21
C ALA A 85 0.50 -15.50 15.22
N LEU A 86 1.55 -16.29 14.93
CA LEU A 86 2.75 -16.38 15.74
C LEU A 86 3.53 -15.07 15.78
N LEU A 87 3.45 -14.26 14.73
CA LEU A 87 4.10 -12.95 14.68
C LEU A 87 3.43 -11.87 15.48
N ARG A 88 2.23 -12.14 16.02
CA ARG A 88 1.59 -11.28 17.02
C ARG A 88 2.21 -11.44 18.41
N ILE A 89 3.08 -12.44 18.60
CA ILE A 89 3.88 -12.63 19.81
C ILE A 89 5.17 -11.81 19.63
N PRO A 90 5.34 -10.70 20.38
CA PRO A 90 6.46 -9.78 20.18
C PRO A 90 7.79 -10.34 20.69
N ASP A 91 7.75 -11.30 21.62
CA ASP A 91 8.93 -11.91 22.21
C ASP A 91 9.36 -13.17 21.44
N ASP A 92 10.57 -13.14 20.88
CA ASP A 92 11.12 -14.21 20.06
C ASP A 92 11.29 -15.51 20.86
N GLU A 93 11.71 -15.42 22.13
CA GLU A 93 11.89 -16.60 22.99
C GLU A 93 10.55 -17.30 23.29
N THR A 94 9.51 -16.53 23.62
CA THR A 94 8.15 -17.04 23.85
C THR A 94 7.56 -17.64 22.59
N ARG A 95 7.78 -17.01 21.43
CA ARG A 95 7.33 -17.55 20.14
C ARG A 95 8.01 -18.88 19.85
N ASP A 96 9.32 -18.97 20.05
CA ASP A 96 10.10 -20.18 19.81
C ASP A 96 9.74 -21.31 20.78
N ALA A 97 9.53 -20.99 22.06
CA ALA A 97 9.05 -21.93 23.06
C ALA A 97 7.66 -22.47 22.69
N LEU A 98 6.75 -21.60 22.21
CA LEU A 98 5.42 -22.02 21.78
C LEU A 98 5.46 -22.95 20.56
N ILE A 99 6.30 -22.62 19.56
CA ILE A 99 6.49 -23.46 18.37
C ILE A 99 6.98 -24.86 18.79
N ARG A 100 7.99 -24.92 19.65
CA ARG A 100 8.61 -26.16 20.11
C ARG A 100 7.67 -27.00 20.97
N ASP A 101 7.10 -26.39 22.00
CA ASP A 101 6.43 -27.13 23.07
C ASP A 101 4.96 -27.43 22.74
N LYS A 102 4.30 -26.55 21.98
CA LYS A 102 2.84 -26.59 21.80
C LYS A 102 2.39 -26.88 20.37
N ILE A 103 3.15 -26.44 19.37
CA ILE A 103 2.75 -26.61 17.96
C ILE A 103 3.42 -27.84 17.36
N GLY A 104 4.72 -28.05 17.58
CA GLY A 104 5.44 -29.23 17.11
C GLY A 104 4.91 -30.55 17.69
N GLY A 105 4.28 -30.52 18.87
CA GLY A 105 3.68 -31.67 19.55
C GLY A 105 2.28 -32.07 19.09
N GLY A 106 1.67 -31.34 18.13
CA GLY A 106 0.39 -31.71 17.51
C GLY A 106 -0.89 -31.20 18.18
N ASP A 107 -0.81 -30.57 19.37
CA ASP A 107 -1.97 -30.02 20.09
C ASP A 107 -2.12 -28.49 19.92
N TRP A 108 -1.95 -28.02 18.69
CA TRP A 108 -2.03 -26.59 18.38
C TRP A 108 -3.45 -26.01 18.56
N GLN A 109 -4.50 -26.85 18.43
CA GLN A 109 -5.90 -26.45 18.54
C GLN A 109 -6.30 -26.04 19.97
N ALA A 110 -5.80 -26.76 21.00
CA ALA A 110 -6.10 -26.44 22.39
C ALA A 110 -5.49 -25.12 22.87
N HIS A 111 -4.40 -24.68 22.23
CA HIS A 111 -3.62 -23.52 22.68
C HIS A 111 -3.96 -22.22 21.94
N LEU A 112 -4.64 -22.28 20.80
CA LEU A 112 -5.03 -21.10 20.00
C LEU A 112 -6.54 -20.76 20.09
N GLY A 113 -7.34 -21.62 20.73
CA GLY A 113 -8.81 -21.51 20.82
C GLY A 113 -9.39 -20.36 21.66
N ARG A 114 -8.61 -19.34 22.02
CA ARG A 114 -9.09 -18.14 22.77
C ARG A 114 -8.89 -16.80 22.03
N SER A 115 -8.39 -16.82 20.79
CA SER A 115 -8.13 -15.62 19.99
C SER A 115 -9.04 -15.56 18.75
N PRO A 116 -9.28 -14.35 18.17
CA PRO A 116 -10.03 -14.22 16.91
C PRO A 116 -9.45 -15.17 15.85
N SER A 117 -10.32 -15.80 15.06
CA SER A 117 -9.99 -16.92 14.16
C SER A 117 -8.63 -16.78 13.47
N LEU A 118 -7.78 -17.82 13.58
CA LEU A 118 -6.45 -17.87 12.94
C LEU A 118 -6.50 -17.64 11.43
N PHE A 119 -7.67 -17.88 10.82
CA PHE A 119 -7.87 -17.82 9.38
C PHE A 119 -8.53 -16.52 8.91
N VAL A 120 -8.60 -15.49 9.77
CA VAL A 120 -9.18 -14.16 9.42
C VAL A 120 -8.55 -13.57 8.15
N ASN A 121 -7.26 -13.80 7.92
CA ASN A 121 -6.52 -13.30 6.76
C ASN A 121 -6.26 -14.36 5.68
N ALA A 122 -6.97 -15.49 5.70
CA ALA A 122 -6.75 -16.57 4.75
C ALA A 122 -6.97 -16.17 3.28
N ALA A 123 -7.89 -15.23 3.02
CA ALA A 123 -8.11 -14.70 1.67
C ALA A 123 -6.90 -13.89 1.16
N THR A 124 -6.23 -13.13 2.04
CA THR A 124 -5.01 -12.36 1.73
C THR A 124 -3.87 -13.29 1.36
N TRP A 125 -3.61 -14.31 2.19
CA TRP A 125 -2.58 -15.31 1.93
C TRP A 125 -2.92 -16.20 0.72
N GLY A 126 -4.19 -16.53 0.53
CA GLY A 126 -4.69 -17.26 -0.65
C GLY A 126 -4.40 -16.50 -1.95
N LEU A 127 -4.69 -15.20 -1.99
CA LEU A 127 -4.38 -14.36 -3.14
C LEU A 127 -2.87 -14.28 -3.41
N LEU A 128 -2.07 -14.07 -2.36
CA LEU A 128 -0.61 -13.93 -2.46
C LEU A 128 0.05 -15.20 -3.01
N LEU A 129 -0.39 -16.37 -2.55
CA LEU A 129 0.23 -17.65 -2.89
C LEU A 129 -0.32 -18.25 -4.19
N THR A 130 -1.59 -18.00 -4.51
CA THR A 130 -2.26 -18.63 -5.67
C THR A 130 -2.53 -17.68 -6.84
N GLY A 131 -2.40 -16.38 -6.62
CA GLY A 131 -2.79 -15.34 -7.58
C GLY A 131 -4.30 -15.25 -7.84
N ARG A 132 -5.13 -15.96 -7.06
CA ARG A 132 -6.59 -15.98 -7.19
C ARG A 132 -7.26 -15.61 -5.87
N LEU A 133 -8.25 -14.73 -5.94
CA LEU A 133 -9.17 -14.45 -4.84
C LEU A 133 -10.20 -15.58 -4.74
N THR A 134 -9.94 -16.55 -3.86
CA THR A 134 -10.86 -17.62 -3.50
C THR A 134 -11.77 -17.12 -2.39
N SER A 135 -13.05 -16.88 -2.72
CA SER A 135 -14.03 -16.23 -1.84
C SER A 135 -14.42 -17.04 -0.59
N THR A 136 -14.02 -18.30 -0.47
CA THR A 136 -14.34 -19.14 0.69
C THR A 136 -13.30 -20.25 0.88
N HIS A 137 -12.22 -19.99 1.64
CA HIS A 137 -11.53 -21.09 2.30
C HIS A 137 -12.32 -21.46 3.55
N SER A 138 -12.75 -22.72 3.67
CA SER A 138 -13.45 -23.16 4.90
C SER A 138 -12.43 -23.30 6.04
N GLU A 139 -12.75 -22.76 7.22
CA GLU A 139 -11.88 -22.87 8.41
C GLU A 139 -11.56 -24.32 8.76
N ARG A 140 -12.52 -25.24 8.53
CA ARG A 140 -12.33 -26.68 8.72
C ARG A 140 -11.32 -27.28 7.75
N GLY A 141 -11.34 -26.86 6.49
CA GLY A 141 -10.38 -27.30 5.47
C GLY A 141 -8.96 -26.84 5.78
N LEU A 142 -8.80 -25.56 6.12
CA LEU A 142 -7.50 -24.98 6.51
C LEU A 142 -6.97 -25.59 7.81
N SER A 143 -7.82 -25.84 8.81
CA SER A 143 -7.44 -26.52 10.04
C SER A 143 -6.95 -27.96 9.78
N THR A 144 -7.63 -28.69 8.89
CA THR A 144 -7.22 -30.05 8.52
C THR A 144 -5.90 -30.05 7.73
N ALA A 145 -5.72 -29.08 6.83
CA ALA A 145 -4.48 -28.86 6.11
C ALA A 145 -3.31 -28.54 7.06
N LEU A 146 -3.53 -27.67 8.04
CA LEU A 146 -2.53 -27.33 9.05
C LEU A 146 -2.14 -28.55 9.89
N THR A 147 -3.11 -29.32 10.39
CA THR A 147 -2.83 -30.54 11.17
C THR A 147 -2.00 -31.56 10.39
N ARG A 148 -2.30 -31.75 9.10
CA ARG A 148 -1.49 -32.63 8.23
C ARG A 148 -0.07 -32.10 8.04
N LEU A 149 0.07 -30.79 7.85
CA LEU A 149 1.36 -30.14 7.64
C LEU A 149 2.23 -30.22 8.91
N VAL A 150 1.66 -29.96 10.08
CA VAL A 150 2.34 -30.11 11.38
C VAL A 150 2.76 -31.57 11.60
N ALA A 151 1.89 -32.54 11.31
CA ALA A 151 2.19 -33.96 11.46
C ALA A 151 3.28 -34.46 10.49
N LYS A 152 3.38 -33.87 9.28
CA LYS A 152 4.33 -34.28 8.24
C LYS A 152 5.68 -33.57 8.33
N GLY A 153 5.70 -32.31 8.75
CA GLY A 153 6.88 -31.44 8.72
C GLY A 153 7.40 -30.97 10.08
N GLY A 154 6.62 -31.16 11.16
CA GLY A 154 7.01 -30.83 12.53
C GLY A 154 7.44 -29.36 12.75
N GLU A 155 8.16 -29.13 13.85
CA GLU A 155 8.73 -27.82 14.22
C GLU A 155 9.56 -27.15 13.09
N PRO A 156 10.46 -27.86 12.36
CA PRO A 156 11.30 -27.23 11.34
C PRO A 156 10.50 -26.54 10.23
N LEU A 157 9.40 -27.15 9.78
CA LEU A 157 8.56 -26.58 8.73
C LEU A 157 7.77 -25.37 9.22
N ILE A 158 7.26 -25.41 10.46
CA ILE A 158 6.57 -24.27 11.08
C ILE A 158 7.54 -23.10 11.24
N ARG A 159 8.75 -23.35 11.73
CA ARG A 159 9.81 -22.34 11.90
C ARG A 159 10.20 -21.71 10.57
N ALA A 160 10.33 -22.52 9.51
CA ALA A 160 10.56 -22.01 8.16
C ALA A 160 9.41 -21.12 7.67
N GLY A 161 8.16 -21.50 7.92
CA GLY A 161 6.97 -20.70 7.60
C GLY A 161 6.91 -19.37 8.36
N VAL A 162 7.23 -19.36 9.66
CA VAL A 162 7.33 -18.14 10.48
C VAL A 162 8.40 -17.21 9.94
N ASN A 163 9.61 -17.71 9.68
CA ASN A 163 10.69 -16.92 9.11
C ASN A 163 10.34 -16.36 7.73
N LEU A 164 9.58 -17.12 6.93
CA LEU A 164 9.10 -16.66 5.63
C LEU A 164 8.07 -15.55 5.76
N ALA A 165 7.08 -15.70 6.65
CA ALA A 165 6.09 -14.66 6.92
C ALA A 165 6.73 -13.40 7.50
N MET A 166 7.74 -13.54 8.35
CA MET A 166 8.55 -12.42 8.86
C MET A 166 9.22 -11.66 7.72
N ARG A 167 9.94 -12.35 6.84
CA ARG A 167 10.60 -11.72 5.70
C ARG A 167 9.60 -11.10 4.73
N LEU A 168 8.48 -11.77 4.49
CA LEU A 168 7.42 -11.23 3.64
C LEU A 168 6.86 -9.93 4.20
N MET A 169 6.39 -9.98 5.44
CA MET A 169 5.76 -8.82 6.08
C MET A 169 6.76 -7.70 6.33
N GLY A 170 8.00 -8.00 6.71
CA GLY A 170 9.02 -7.00 7.07
C GLY A 170 9.85 -6.43 5.92
N GLU A 171 10.03 -7.17 4.81
CA GLU A 171 10.93 -6.75 3.72
C GLU A 171 10.24 -6.60 2.36
N GLN A 172 9.12 -7.31 2.10
CA GLN A 172 8.41 -7.24 0.81
C GLN A 172 7.16 -6.38 0.84
N PHE A 173 6.42 -6.34 1.95
CA PHE A 173 5.18 -5.55 2.05
C PHE A 173 5.38 -4.14 2.59
N VAL A 174 6.35 -3.96 3.48
CA VAL A 174 6.75 -2.63 3.96
C VAL A 174 8.25 -2.46 3.82
N ALA A 175 8.66 -1.22 3.58
CA ALA A 175 10.09 -0.87 3.56
C ALA A 175 10.71 -0.87 4.98
N GLY A 176 9.88 -0.86 6.02
CA GLY A 176 10.24 -0.93 7.43
C GLY A 176 8.98 -0.85 8.30
N GLN A 177 9.04 -1.28 9.56
CA GLN A 177 7.90 -1.18 10.49
C GLN A 177 7.68 0.25 10.95
N THR A 178 8.75 1.05 10.97
CA THR A 178 8.73 2.48 11.26
C THR A 178 9.27 3.28 10.09
N ILE A 179 8.95 4.57 10.04
CA ILE A 179 9.52 5.46 9.02
C ILE A 179 11.05 5.52 9.10
N GLY A 180 11.64 5.43 10.30
CA GLY A 180 13.09 5.40 10.49
C GLY A 180 13.74 4.18 9.82
N GLU A 181 13.19 2.99 10.08
CA GLU A 181 13.63 1.76 9.43
C GLU A 181 13.48 1.82 7.91
N ALA A 182 12.36 2.36 7.42
CA ALA A 182 12.10 2.50 5.99
C ALA A 182 13.07 3.47 5.30
N LEU A 183 13.54 4.51 6.00
CA LEU A 183 14.58 5.42 5.52
C LEU A 183 15.93 4.71 5.47
N ASP A 184 16.31 4.01 6.54
CA ASP A 184 17.59 3.28 6.62
C ASP A 184 17.70 2.18 5.56
N ASN A 185 16.63 1.38 5.38
CA ASN A 185 16.54 0.32 4.38
C ASN A 185 16.56 0.88 2.93
N GLY A 186 16.14 2.13 2.73
CA GLY A 186 16.14 2.80 1.42
C GLY A 186 17.52 3.29 0.96
N ARG A 187 18.45 3.56 1.89
CA ARG A 187 19.75 4.19 1.59
C ARG A 187 20.56 3.48 0.48
N PRO A 188 20.67 2.13 0.44
CA PRO A 188 21.41 1.44 -0.62
C PRO A 188 20.84 1.68 -2.03
N TYR A 189 19.53 1.90 -2.15
CA TYR A 189 18.88 2.20 -3.43
C TYR A 189 18.97 3.69 -3.77
N VAL A 190 18.88 4.57 -2.78
CA VAL A 190 19.13 6.01 -2.96
C VAL A 190 20.53 6.25 -3.51
N ALA A 191 21.55 5.53 -3.01
CA ALA A 191 22.91 5.57 -3.53
C ALA A 191 23.03 5.10 -5.00
N LYS A 192 22.07 4.30 -5.49
CA LYS A 192 21.97 3.87 -6.90
C LYS A 192 21.15 4.84 -7.77
N GLY A 193 20.67 5.95 -7.19
CA GLY A 193 19.88 6.97 -7.89
C GLY A 193 18.37 6.84 -7.73
N PHE A 194 17.86 5.88 -6.94
CA PHE A 194 16.42 5.80 -6.65
C PHE A 194 15.97 6.92 -5.71
N ARG A 195 14.68 7.22 -5.74
CA ARG A 195 13.99 8.16 -4.86
C ARG A 195 12.75 7.46 -4.29
N TYR A 196 12.31 7.89 -3.12
CA TYR A 196 11.21 7.27 -2.40
C TYR A 196 10.09 8.28 -2.14
N SER A 197 8.84 7.82 -2.30
CA SER A 197 7.67 8.42 -1.67
C SER A 197 7.14 7.39 -0.68
N TYR A 198 7.01 7.76 0.59
CA TYR A 198 6.60 6.82 1.63
C TYR A 198 5.07 6.80 1.77
N ASP A 199 4.47 5.61 1.65
CA ASP A 199 3.06 5.35 1.99
C ASP A 199 2.99 4.87 3.44
N MET A 200 2.26 5.59 4.28
CA MET A 200 2.12 5.30 5.71
C MET A 200 1.01 4.27 6.01
N LEU A 201 0.37 3.72 4.96
CA LEU A 201 -0.67 2.67 5.04
C LEU A 201 -1.96 3.06 5.80
N GLY A 202 -2.05 4.28 6.32
CA GLY A 202 -3.26 4.80 6.94
C GLY A 202 -4.31 5.15 5.89
N GLU A 203 -5.47 4.51 5.98
CA GLU A 203 -6.64 4.74 5.13
C GLU A 203 -7.95 4.55 5.90
N ALA A 204 -9.05 5.04 5.31
CA ALA A 204 -10.43 4.78 5.72
C ALA A 204 -10.65 4.89 7.25
N ALA A 205 -10.34 6.06 7.83
CA ALA A 205 -10.68 6.30 9.23
C ALA A 205 -12.18 6.08 9.44
N VAL A 206 -12.57 5.35 10.48
CA VAL A 206 -13.99 5.15 10.83
C VAL A 206 -14.40 5.99 12.05
N THR A 207 -13.43 6.52 12.79
CA THR A 207 -13.64 7.43 13.93
C THR A 207 -12.74 8.66 13.83
N MET A 208 -13.11 9.74 14.54
CA MET A 208 -12.25 10.93 14.62
C MET A 208 -10.92 10.63 15.33
N ALA A 209 -10.93 9.78 16.36
CA ALA A 209 -9.72 9.36 17.06
C ALA A 209 -8.71 8.66 16.13
N GLN A 210 -9.19 7.82 15.20
CA GLN A 210 -8.32 7.24 14.17
C GLN A 210 -7.78 8.30 13.22
N ALA A 211 -8.61 9.25 12.80
CA ALA A 211 -8.16 10.34 11.93
C ALA A 211 -7.11 11.24 12.60
N GLU A 212 -7.24 11.49 13.90
CA GLU A 212 -6.25 12.20 14.71
C GLU A 212 -4.93 11.42 14.82
N ARG A 213 -5.01 10.09 15.05
CA ARG A 213 -3.84 9.23 15.06
C ARG A 213 -3.11 9.26 13.71
N TYR A 214 -3.82 9.02 12.60
CA TYR A 214 -3.20 9.06 11.28
C TYR A 214 -2.62 10.44 10.95
N PHE A 215 -3.28 11.52 11.35
CA PHE A 215 -2.73 12.86 11.21
C PHE A 215 -1.40 13.03 11.96
N ALA A 216 -1.31 12.56 13.21
CA ALA A 216 -0.08 12.58 13.99
C ALA A 216 1.03 11.69 13.36
N ASP A 217 0.66 10.52 12.84
CA ASP A 217 1.57 9.61 12.14
C ASP A 217 2.16 10.28 10.89
N TYR A 218 1.33 10.96 10.09
CA TYR A 218 1.80 11.75 8.95
C TYR A 218 2.70 12.92 9.36
N GLN A 219 2.38 13.65 10.43
CA GLN A 219 3.24 14.73 10.93
C GLN A 219 4.62 14.20 11.35
N HIS A 220 4.64 13.09 12.07
CA HIS A 220 5.89 12.43 12.48
C HIS A 220 6.71 11.98 11.28
N ALA A 221 6.06 11.32 10.31
CA ALA A 221 6.71 10.84 9.09
C ALA A 221 7.27 12.00 8.25
N ILE A 222 6.51 13.08 8.04
CA ILE A 222 6.99 14.27 7.33
C ILE A 222 8.24 14.85 8.00
N GLY A 223 8.26 14.93 9.33
CA GLY A 223 9.43 15.38 10.09
C GLY A 223 10.66 14.50 9.86
N ALA A 224 10.50 13.18 9.96
CA ALA A 224 11.59 12.21 9.73
C ALA A 224 12.10 12.24 8.28
N ILE A 225 11.19 12.27 7.31
CA ILE A 225 11.50 12.34 5.88
C ILE A 225 12.22 13.65 5.55
N GLY A 226 11.77 14.78 6.10
CA GLY A 226 12.43 16.08 5.91
C GLY A 226 13.84 16.13 6.49
N ALA A 227 14.08 15.51 7.64
CA ALA A 227 15.41 15.38 8.22
C ALA A 227 16.35 14.57 7.31
N GLU A 228 15.91 13.43 6.78
CA GLU A 228 16.67 12.62 5.82
C GLU A 228 16.83 13.33 4.46
N ALA A 229 15.85 14.13 4.03
CA ALA A 229 15.92 14.90 2.81
C ALA A 229 17.10 15.88 2.83
N ALA A 230 17.40 16.48 3.98
CA ALA A 230 18.56 17.36 4.20
C ALA A 230 18.72 18.44 3.11
N GLY A 231 17.61 19.03 2.66
CA GLY A 231 17.60 20.08 1.63
C GLY A 231 17.82 19.60 0.19
N ARG A 232 17.72 18.29 -0.09
CA ARG A 232 17.75 17.76 -1.47
C ARG A 232 16.52 18.16 -2.31
N GLY A 233 15.53 18.77 -1.68
CA GLY A 233 14.33 19.29 -2.32
C GLY A 233 13.39 18.20 -2.84
N ILE A 234 12.31 18.64 -3.47
CA ILE A 234 11.17 17.80 -3.87
C ILE A 234 11.49 16.75 -4.96
N TYR A 235 12.59 16.91 -5.71
CA TYR A 235 12.94 16.01 -6.82
C TYR A 235 14.03 15.00 -6.47
N GLN A 236 15.03 15.43 -5.69
CA GLN A 236 16.18 14.58 -5.32
C GLN A 236 16.07 14.04 -3.89
N GLY A 237 15.21 14.65 -3.07
CA GLY A 237 14.83 14.18 -1.75
C GLY A 237 13.70 13.15 -1.82
N PRO A 238 13.44 12.48 -0.68
CA PRO A 238 12.24 11.69 -0.50
C PRO A 238 10.99 12.57 -0.35
N GLY A 239 9.83 11.97 -0.54
CA GLY A 239 8.52 12.57 -0.28
C GLY A 239 7.60 11.63 0.52
N ILE A 240 6.36 12.06 0.71
CA ILE A 240 5.33 11.27 1.38
C ILE A 240 4.07 11.20 0.51
N SER A 241 3.36 10.08 0.59
CA SER A 241 2.01 9.89 0.05
C SER A 241 0.99 9.85 1.19
N ILE A 242 -0.13 10.55 1.03
CA ILE A 242 -1.22 10.59 2.01
C ILE A 242 -2.55 10.21 1.36
N LYS A 243 -3.44 9.58 2.13
CA LYS A 243 -4.83 9.30 1.72
C LYS A 243 -5.79 10.21 2.48
N LEU A 244 -6.73 10.85 1.77
CA LEU A 244 -7.64 11.83 2.37
C LEU A 244 -8.66 11.15 3.30
N SER A 245 -9.07 9.92 2.99
CA SER A 245 -9.93 9.12 3.87
C SER A 245 -9.31 8.82 5.24
N ALA A 246 -7.99 8.83 5.37
CA ALA A 246 -7.30 8.69 6.65
C ALA A 246 -7.49 9.93 7.54
N LEU A 247 -7.71 11.10 6.94
CA LEU A 247 -7.75 12.37 7.67
C LEU A 247 -9.16 12.76 8.13
N HIS A 248 -10.20 12.00 7.78
CA HIS A 248 -11.54 12.27 8.25
C HIS A 248 -12.47 11.05 8.14
N PRO A 249 -13.25 10.72 9.18
CA PRO A 249 -14.09 9.53 9.16
C PRO A 249 -15.26 9.61 8.18
N ARG A 250 -15.57 10.81 7.68
CA ARG A 250 -16.66 11.06 6.73
C ARG A 250 -16.17 11.78 5.50
N TYR A 251 -15.07 11.32 4.92
CA TYR A 251 -14.58 11.79 3.61
C TYR A 251 -15.49 11.27 2.49
N THR A 252 -16.58 12.01 2.24
CA THR A 252 -17.60 11.67 1.24
C THR A 252 -18.30 12.94 0.75
N ARG A 253 -18.80 12.92 -0.50
CA ARG A 253 -19.46 14.07 -1.15
C ARG A 253 -20.68 14.59 -0.39
N SER A 254 -21.40 13.72 0.32
CA SER A 254 -22.58 14.07 1.13
C SER A 254 -22.23 14.82 2.43
N GLN A 255 -20.95 14.94 2.76
CA GLN A 255 -20.44 15.62 3.95
C GLN A 255 -19.44 16.72 3.57
N ILE A 256 -19.61 17.34 2.40
CA ILE A 256 -18.69 18.33 1.82
C ILE A 256 -18.35 19.48 2.78
N GLU A 257 -19.35 20.01 3.50
CA GLU A 257 -19.14 21.10 4.46
C GLU A 257 -18.16 20.67 5.58
N ARG A 258 -18.39 19.48 6.14
CA ARG A 258 -17.51 18.89 7.16
C ARG A 258 -16.12 18.60 6.61
N VAL A 259 -16.01 18.12 5.38
CA VAL A 259 -14.72 17.88 4.73
C VAL A 259 -13.93 19.20 4.61
N HIS A 260 -14.56 20.30 4.21
CA HIS A 260 -13.88 21.59 4.11
C HIS A 260 -13.62 22.28 5.46
N ALA A 261 -14.43 21.99 6.48
CA ALA A 261 -14.28 22.55 7.83
C ALA A 261 -13.30 21.75 8.71
N GLU A 262 -13.27 20.42 8.57
CA GLU A 262 -12.57 19.50 9.47
C GLU A 262 -11.37 18.81 8.79
N LEU A 263 -11.53 18.25 7.58
CA LEU A 263 -10.43 17.56 6.87
C LEU A 263 -9.43 18.57 6.30
N TYR A 264 -9.92 19.59 5.61
CA TYR A 264 -9.05 20.53 4.88
C TYR A 264 -7.98 21.21 5.77
N PRO A 265 -8.29 21.69 7.00
CA PRO A 265 -7.27 22.24 7.88
C PRO A 265 -6.14 21.26 8.19
N ARG A 266 -6.43 19.96 8.30
CA ARG A 266 -5.43 18.90 8.51
C ARG A 266 -4.55 18.74 7.26
N LEU A 267 -5.16 18.62 6.08
CA LEU A 267 -4.43 18.56 4.81
C LEU A 267 -3.49 19.77 4.64
N LYS A 268 -4.01 20.99 4.87
CA LYS A 268 -3.22 22.22 4.82
C LYS A 268 -2.05 22.20 5.80
N ALA A 269 -2.26 21.75 7.03
CA ALA A 269 -1.22 21.67 8.04
C ALA A 269 -0.08 20.72 7.61
N LEU A 270 -0.40 19.55 7.05
CA LEU A 270 0.60 18.62 6.52
C LEU A 270 1.36 19.23 5.34
N ALA A 271 0.68 19.90 4.41
CA ALA A 271 1.31 20.56 3.27
C ALA A 271 2.23 21.71 3.68
N VAL A 272 1.83 22.53 4.66
CA VAL A 272 2.69 23.60 5.21
C VAL A 272 3.93 23.01 5.88
N LEU A 273 3.79 21.89 6.61
CA LEU A 273 4.93 21.20 7.20
C LEU A 273 5.87 20.64 6.12
N ALA A 274 5.33 19.96 5.10
CA ALA A 274 6.12 19.45 3.97
C ALA A 274 6.86 20.57 3.22
N ARG A 275 6.20 21.72 3.00
CA ARG A 275 6.83 22.94 2.46
C ARG A 275 7.99 23.42 3.31
N SER A 276 7.83 23.47 4.63
CA SER A 276 8.89 23.95 5.52
C SER A 276 10.16 23.10 5.48
N LEU A 277 10.03 21.85 5.02
CA LEU A 277 11.10 20.87 4.88
C LEU A 277 11.50 20.63 3.41
N ASP A 278 10.85 21.32 2.48
CA ASP A 278 11.02 21.19 1.02
C ASP A 278 10.97 19.74 0.50
N ILE A 279 10.02 18.94 1.00
CA ILE A 279 9.77 17.57 0.52
C ILE A 279 8.48 17.48 -0.30
N GLY A 280 8.34 16.47 -1.14
CA GLY A 280 7.09 16.22 -1.86
C GLY A 280 5.98 15.70 -0.94
N LEU A 281 4.74 16.15 -1.14
CA LEU A 281 3.54 15.60 -0.51
C LEU A 281 2.53 15.25 -1.61
N ASN A 282 2.32 13.95 -1.81
CA ASN A 282 1.41 13.42 -2.81
C ASN A 282 0.06 13.05 -2.18
N ILE A 283 -1.02 13.48 -2.80
CA ILE A 283 -2.38 13.06 -2.44
C ILE A 283 -2.73 11.83 -3.30
N ASP A 284 -2.89 10.68 -2.65
CA ASP A 284 -3.29 9.44 -3.30
C ASP A 284 -4.74 9.52 -3.79
N ALA A 285 -5.00 8.86 -4.92
CA ALA A 285 -6.33 8.71 -5.46
C ALA A 285 -6.99 7.44 -4.89
N GLU A 286 -8.24 7.58 -4.47
CA GLU A 286 -9.00 6.53 -3.81
C GLU A 286 -10.14 6.05 -4.74
N GLU A 287 -11.37 5.94 -4.25
CA GLU A 287 -12.52 5.54 -5.05
C GLU A 287 -13.00 6.65 -6.00
N ALA A 288 -13.66 6.25 -7.09
CA ALA A 288 -14.13 7.15 -8.14
C ALA A 288 -15.09 8.26 -7.64
N ASP A 289 -15.92 7.98 -6.64
CA ASP A 289 -16.86 8.96 -6.08
C ASP A 289 -16.18 10.06 -5.26
N ARG A 290 -14.90 9.88 -4.91
CA ARG A 290 -14.08 10.85 -4.18
C ARG A 290 -13.24 11.76 -5.08
N LEU A 291 -13.06 11.43 -6.37
CA LEU A 291 -12.23 12.22 -7.29
C LEU A 291 -12.64 13.71 -7.33
N GLU A 292 -13.91 14.02 -7.56
CA GLU A 292 -14.32 15.42 -7.68
C GLU A 292 -14.22 16.18 -6.35
N LEU A 293 -14.36 15.48 -5.22
CA LEU A 293 -14.18 16.05 -3.89
C LEU A 293 -12.69 16.28 -3.56
N SER A 294 -11.78 15.38 -3.97
CA SER A 294 -10.34 15.61 -3.83
C SER A 294 -9.86 16.77 -4.69
N LEU A 295 -10.44 16.98 -5.87
CA LEU A 295 -10.16 18.14 -6.72
C LEU A 295 -10.56 19.47 -6.03
N ASP A 296 -11.68 19.52 -5.30
CA ASP A 296 -12.04 20.71 -4.51
C ASP A 296 -10.98 21.02 -3.45
N LEU A 297 -10.41 20.00 -2.82
CA LEU A 297 -9.36 20.15 -1.82
C LEU A 297 -8.02 20.55 -2.44
N LEU A 298 -7.67 19.96 -3.58
CA LEU A 298 -6.47 20.29 -4.35
C LEU A 298 -6.49 21.75 -4.81
N GLU A 299 -7.60 22.20 -5.41
CA GLU A 299 -7.75 23.58 -5.88
C GLU A 299 -7.55 24.55 -4.73
N ARG A 300 -8.25 24.33 -3.61
CA ARG A 300 -8.11 25.17 -2.42
C ARG A 300 -6.66 25.19 -1.91
N LEU A 301 -5.98 24.04 -1.88
CA LEU A 301 -4.61 23.90 -1.42
C LEU A 301 -3.61 24.64 -2.32
N CYS A 302 -3.72 24.50 -3.65
CA CYS A 302 -2.85 25.16 -4.61
C CYS A 302 -2.92 26.70 -4.57
N PHE A 303 -4.04 27.26 -4.09
CA PHE A 303 -4.23 28.70 -3.93
C PHE A 303 -3.96 29.21 -2.50
N GLU A 304 -3.47 28.37 -1.59
CA GLU A 304 -3.08 28.83 -0.24
C GLU A 304 -1.84 29.74 -0.30
N PRO A 305 -1.91 30.99 0.22
CA PRO A 305 -0.75 31.88 0.26
C PRO A 305 0.43 31.28 1.05
N ALA A 306 0.13 30.46 2.07
CA ALA A 306 1.13 29.76 2.88
C ALA A 306 1.91 28.70 2.09
N LEU A 307 1.46 28.33 0.88
CA LEU A 307 2.10 27.35 0.00
C LEU A 307 2.69 28.00 -1.26
N ALA A 308 2.67 29.33 -1.35
CA ALA A 308 3.22 30.06 -2.49
C ALA A 308 4.70 29.69 -2.74
N ALA A 309 5.03 29.56 -4.04
CA ALA A 309 6.36 29.20 -4.57
C ALA A 309 6.89 27.82 -4.16
N TRP A 310 6.09 26.97 -3.53
CA TRP A 310 6.45 25.58 -3.28
C TRP A 310 5.78 24.67 -4.30
N HIS A 311 6.57 23.81 -4.94
CA HIS A 311 6.14 22.95 -6.05
C HIS A 311 6.01 21.47 -5.65
N GLY A 312 5.97 21.18 -4.35
CA GLY A 312 5.94 19.81 -3.82
C GLY A 312 4.55 19.17 -3.71
N ILE A 313 3.47 19.85 -4.10
CA ILE A 313 2.13 19.27 -4.11
C ILE A 313 2.03 18.26 -5.26
N GLY A 314 1.89 16.98 -4.91
CA GLY A 314 1.59 15.89 -5.83
C GLY A 314 0.12 15.47 -5.76
N PHE A 315 -0.39 14.93 -6.86
CA PHE A 315 -1.77 14.43 -6.95
C PHE A 315 -1.83 13.25 -7.91
N VAL A 316 -2.47 12.17 -7.50
CA VAL A 316 -2.62 10.97 -8.33
C VAL A 316 -3.86 11.09 -9.22
N VAL A 317 -3.71 10.73 -10.50
CA VAL A 317 -4.82 10.55 -11.44
C VAL A 317 -4.81 9.11 -11.94
N GLN A 318 -5.99 8.48 -11.99
CA GLN A 318 -6.10 7.06 -12.27
C GLN A 318 -6.56 6.82 -13.71
N ALA A 319 -5.63 6.39 -14.57
CA ALA A 319 -5.88 6.22 -16.01
C ALA A 319 -6.97 5.18 -16.38
N TYR A 320 -7.37 4.33 -15.43
CA TYR A 320 -8.48 3.38 -15.61
C TYR A 320 -9.89 4.01 -15.47
N GLN A 321 -9.99 5.27 -15.06
CA GLN A 321 -11.24 6.01 -14.99
C GLN A 321 -11.42 6.83 -16.26
N LYS A 322 -12.69 7.04 -16.66
CA LYS A 322 -13.06 7.71 -17.92
C LYS A 322 -12.88 9.23 -17.90
N ARG A 323 -12.58 9.80 -16.72
CA ARG A 323 -12.54 11.23 -16.45
C ARG A 323 -11.12 11.76 -16.56
#